data_AF-A0A848LHU2-F1
#
_entry.id   AF-A0A848LHU2-F1
#
_cell.length_a   1.000
_cell.length_b   1.000
_cell.length_c   1.000
_cell.angle_alpha   90.00
_cell.angle_beta   90.00
_cell.angle_gamma   90.00
#
_symmetry.space_group_name_H-M   'P 1'
#
loop_
_entity.id
_entity.type
_entity.pdbx_description
1 polymer ?
#
loop_
_entity_poly.entity_id
_entity_poly.type
_entity_poly.pdbx_seq_one_letter_code
_entity_poly.pdbx_strand_id
1 'polypeptide(L)'
;MNTAKTLLNFVLAGALLGIIVASWIVPSFLGWYNETPYATQTMCNLPEVIRKTSSDVLRYQAIGAGIGALVMLVLGVLFVRRASRRARMQAGQTPPTAPPPAAPPATA
;
A
#
# COMPACT_ATOMS: atom_id res chain seq x y z
N MET A 1 13.69 -6.28 11.69
CA MET A 1 12.87 -6.24 10.46
C MET A 1 13.45 -5.17 9.54
N ASN A 2 13.73 -5.49 8.27
CA ASN A 2 14.32 -4.49 7.35
C ASN A 2 13.22 -3.52 6.88
N THR A 3 13.33 -2.24 7.25
CA THR A 3 12.32 -1.21 6.98
C THR A 3 11.95 -1.12 5.50
N ALA A 4 12.94 -1.21 4.61
CA ALA A 4 12.72 -1.19 3.17
C ALA A 4 11.83 -2.35 2.70
N LYS A 5 12.04 -3.56 3.24
CA LYS A 5 11.23 -4.73 2.90
C LYS A 5 9.79 -4.58 3.40
N THR A 6 9.60 -4.03 4.61
CA THR A 6 8.26 -3.77 5.14
C THR A 6 7.51 -2.76 4.28
N LEU A 7 8.14 -1.65 3.92
CA LEU A 7 7.51 -0.63 3.05
C LEU A 7 7.19 -1.19 1.66
N LEU A 8 8.11 -1.95 1.07
CA LEU A 8 7.87 -2.60 -0.23
C LEU A 8 6.66 -3.53 -0.18
N ASN A 9 6.52 -4.34 0.86
CA ASN A 9 5.36 -5.22 1.02
C ASN A 9 4.05 -4.42 1.15
N PHE A 10 4.07 -3.30 1.87
CA PHE A 10 2.90 -2.41 1.97
C PHE A 10 2.52 -1.83 0.60
N VAL A 11 3.50 -1.32 -0.15
CA VAL A 11 3.29 -0.81 -1.51
C VAL A 11 2.72 -1.88 -2.42
N LEU A 12 3.28 -3.09 -2.41
CA LEU A 12 2.84 -4.20 -3.24
C LEU A 12 1.40 -4.61 -2.89
N ALA A 13 1.10 -4.74 -1.60
CA ALA A 13 -0.24 -5.06 -1.13
C ALA A 13 -1.25 -3.98 -1.51
N GLY A 14 -0.87 -2.71 -1.40
CA GLY A 14 -1.68 -1.57 -1.84
C GLY A 14 -1.94 -1.54 -3.32
N ALA A 15 -0.92 -1.76 -4.15
CA ALA A 15 -1.06 -1.82 -5.60
C ALA A 15 -2.01 -2.94 -6.03
N LEU A 16 -1.85 -4.14 -5.46
CA LEU A 16 -2.71 -5.29 -5.77
C LEU A 16 -4.15 -5.06 -5.32
N LEU A 17 -4.37 -4.54 -4.12
CA LEU A 17 -5.71 -4.16 -3.66
C LEU A 17 -6.32 -3.08 -4.56
N GLY A 18 -5.53 -2.09 -4.96
CA GLY A 18 -5.95 -1.05 -5.90
C GLY A 18 -6.43 -1.60 -7.24
N ILE A 19 -5.72 -2.59 -7.80
CA ILE A 19 -6.11 -3.28 -9.04
C ILE A 19 -7.41 -4.06 -8.84
N ILE A 20 -7.56 -4.77 -7.73
CA ILE A 20 -8.78 -5.56 -7.45
C ILE A 20 -9.99 -4.63 -7.35
N VAL A 21 -9.87 -3.55 -6.58
CA VAL A 21 -10.94 -2.55 -6.41
C VAL A 21 -11.26 -1.87 -7.74
N ALA A 22 -10.25 -1.47 -8.51
CA ALA A 22 -10.46 -0.93 -9.85
C ALA A 22 -11.18 -1.94 -10.75
N SER A 23 -10.82 -3.22 -10.70
CA SER A 23 -11.44 -4.25 -11.55
C SER A 23 -12.93 -4.46 -11.27
N TRP A 24 -13.42 -4.12 -10.08
CA TRP A 24 -14.85 -4.14 -9.75
C TRP A 24 -15.58 -2.84 -10.11
N ILE A 25 -14.94 -1.70 -9.90
CA ILE A 25 -15.59 -0.39 -10.10
C ILE A 25 -15.59 0.01 -11.59
N VAL A 26 -14.48 -0.25 -12.30
CA VAL A 26 -14.24 0.20 -13.67
C VAL A 26 -15.31 -0.30 -14.66
N PRO A 27 -15.73 -1.58 -14.68
CA PRO A 27 -16.76 -2.03 -15.61
C PRO A 27 -18.09 -1.30 -15.45
N SER A 28 -18.53 -1.10 -14.19
CA SER A 28 -19.77 -0.36 -13.89
C SER A 28 -19.65 1.11 -14.27
N PHE A 29 -18.48 1.71 -14.05
CA PHE A 29 -18.21 3.10 -14.42
C PHE A 29 -18.19 3.28 -15.94
N LEU A 30 -17.57 2.36 -16.69
CA LEU A 30 -17.60 2.38 -18.15
C LEU A 30 -19.01 2.18 -18.70
N GLY A 31 -19.83 1.31 -18.08
CA GLY A 31 -21.24 1.16 -18.42
C GLY A 31 -22.01 2.48 -18.30
N TRP A 32 -21.88 3.16 -17.16
CA TRP A 32 -22.55 4.45 -16.92
C TRP A 32 -22.24 5.53 -17.97
N TYR A 33 -21.00 5.59 -18.47
CA TYR A 33 -20.60 6.55 -19.50
C TYR A 33 -20.90 6.12 -20.93
N ASN A 34 -21.10 4.82 -21.18
CA ASN A 34 -21.48 4.29 -22.49
C ASN A 34 -23.00 4.11 -22.66
N GLU A 35 -23.78 4.33 -21.61
CA GLU A 35 -25.24 4.25 -21.63
C GLU A 35 -25.86 5.66 -21.74
N THR A 36 -26.99 5.78 -22.44
CA THR A 36 -27.70 7.06 -22.61
C THR A 36 -28.10 7.65 -21.26
N PRO A 37 -27.97 8.98 -21.05
CA PRO A 37 -27.76 10.04 -22.05
C PRO A 37 -26.29 10.41 -22.30
N TYR A 38 -25.32 9.76 -21.64
CA TYR A 38 -23.91 10.11 -21.75
C TYR A 38 -23.19 9.43 -22.93
N ALA A 39 -23.85 8.46 -23.56
CA ALA A 39 -23.37 7.84 -24.79
C ALA A 39 -23.22 8.86 -25.92
N THR A 40 -21.98 9.26 -26.21
CA THR A 40 -21.70 10.31 -27.22
C THR A 40 -21.77 9.82 -28.66
N GLN A 41 -21.60 8.51 -28.92
CA GLN A 41 -21.60 7.94 -30.27
C GLN A 41 -22.05 6.47 -30.28
N THR A 42 -22.92 6.10 -31.23
CA THR A 42 -23.26 4.71 -31.52
C THR A 42 -22.14 4.08 -32.34
N MET A 43 -21.35 3.18 -31.74
CA MET A 43 -20.19 2.60 -32.39
C MET A 43 -20.59 1.43 -33.30
N CYS A 44 -20.54 1.62 -34.62
CA CYS A 44 -20.81 0.56 -35.61
C CYS A 44 -19.60 -0.38 -35.83
N ASN A 45 -18.40 0.04 -35.41
CA ASN A 45 -17.18 -0.76 -35.58
C ASN A 45 -16.82 -1.48 -34.27
N LEU A 46 -17.35 -2.70 -34.11
CA LEU A 46 -17.16 -3.54 -32.91
C LEU A 46 -15.67 -3.77 -32.50
N PRO A 47 -14.71 -4.02 -33.41
CA PRO A 47 -13.30 -4.20 -33.01
C PRO A 47 -12.67 -2.93 -32.42
N GLU A 48 -13.10 -1.74 -32.85
CA GLU A 48 -12.63 -0.46 -32.30
C GLU A 48 -13.03 -0.31 -30.82
N VAL A 49 -14.28 -0.69 -30.51
CA VAL A 49 -14.83 -0.64 -29.14
C VAL A 49 -14.04 -1.55 -28.21
N ILE A 50 -13.71 -2.77 -28.65
CA ILE A 50 -12.93 -3.72 -27.84
C ILE A 50 -11.54 -3.16 -27.56
N ARG A 51 -10.88 -2.58 -28.56
CA ARG A 51 -9.55 -1.96 -28.38
C ARG A 51 -9.59 -0.79 -27.41
N LYS A 52 -10.57 0.10 -27.57
CA LYS A 52 -10.73 1.27 -26.71
C LYS A 52 -11.05 0.86 -25.27
N THR A 53 -12.04 0.01 -25.06
CA THR A 53 -12.44 -0.48 -23.74
C THR A 53 -11.29 -1.21 -23.05
N SER A 54 -10.54 -2.05 -23.77
CA SER A 54 -9.35 -2.71 -23.22
C SER A 54 -8.29 -1.71 -22.76
N SER A 55 -8.03 -0.68 -23.56
CA SER A 55 -7.07 0.38 -23.21
C SER A 55 -7.52 1.18 -21.98
N ASP A 56 -8.82 1.50 -21.91
CA ASP A 56 -9.40 2.25 -20.80
C ASP A 56 -9.38 1.42 -19.51
N VAL A 57 -9.75 0.14 -19.56
CA VAL A 57 -9.65 -0.77 -18.41
C VAL A 57 -8.22 -0.83 -17.87
N LEU A 58 -7.24 -0.97 -18.77
CA LEU A 58 -5.83 -1.03 -18.36
C LEU A 58 -5.35 0.29 -17.74
N ARG A 59 -5.78 1.43 -18.29
CA ARG A 59 -5.51 2.76 -17.71
C ARG A 59 -6.09 2.89 -16.31
N TYR A 60 -7.35 2.53 -16.12
CA TYR A 60 -7.97 2.65 -14.81
C TYR A 60 -7.39 1.66 -13.78
N GLN A 61 -6.98 0.47 -14.20
CA GLN A 61 -6.25 -0.45 -13.33
C GLN A 61 -4.87 0.11 -12.93
N ALA A 62 -4.15 0.76 -13.86
CA ALA A 62 -2.88 1.43 -13.54
C ALA A 62 -3.07 2.59 -12.56
N ILE A 63 -4.13 3.39 -12.72
CA ILE A 63 -4.50 4.45 -11.77
C ILE A 63 -4.86 3.86 -10.41
N GLY A 64 -5.69 2.81 -10.38
CA GLY A 64 -6.07 2.10 -9.17
C GLY A 64 -4.86 1.54 -8.43
N ALA A 65 -3.93 0.91 -9.15
CA ALA A 65 -2.66 0.43 -8.61
C ALA A 65 -1.83 1.57 -8.00
N GLY A 66 -1.70 2.69 -8.71
CA GLY A 66 -0.96 3.86 -8.26
C GLY A 66 -1.53 4.47 -6.97
N ILE A 67 -2.86 4.64 -6.91
CA ILE A 67 -3.55 5.18 -5.74
C ILE A 67 -3.43 4.20 -4.56
N GLY A 68 -3.68 2.90 -4.78
CA GLY A 68 -3.59 1.88 -3.74
C GLY A 68 -2.17 1.77 -3.17
N ALA A 69 -1.15 1.82 -4.04
CA ALA A 69 0.26 1.86 -3.65
C ALA A 69 0.58 3.08 -2.78
N LEU A 70 0.11 4.26 -3.19
CA LEU A 70 0.35 5.51 -2.47
C LEU A 70 -0.29 5.49 -1.07
N VAL A 71 -1.55 5.06 -0.97
CA VAL A 71 -2.28 4.96 0.31
C VAL A 71 -1.57 3.99 1.26
N MET A 72 -1.22 2.79 0.79
CA MET A 72 -0.52 1.82 1.65
C MET A 72 0.91 2.24 1.97
N LEU A 73 1.59 2.98 1.10
CA LEU A 73 2.89 3.55 1.42
C LEU A 73 2.80 4.53 2.59
N VAL A 74 1.82 5.44 2.57
CA VAL A 74 1.58 6.38 3.68
C VAL A 74 1.28 5.61 4.98
N LEU A 75 0.39 4.62 4.92
CA LEU A 75 0.08 3.77 6.08
C LEU A 75 1.30 2.99 6.60
N GLY A 76 2.10 2.43 5.70
CA GLY A 76 3.34 1.73 6.03
C GLY A 76 4.36 2.63 6.72
N VAL A 77 4.52 3.87 6.23
CA VAL A 77 5.39 4.87 6.87
C VAL A 77 4.89 5.22 8.27
N LEU A 78 3.59 5.46 8.44
CA LEU A 78 3.01 5.72 9.76
C LEU A 78 3.19 4.53 10.72
N PHE A 79 3.03 3.30 10.21
CA PHE A 79 3.22 2.07 10.97
C PHE A 79 4.68 1.92 11.45
N VAL A 80 5.65 2.10 10.56
CA VAL A 80 7.08 2.06 10.92
C VAL A 80 7.39 3.13 11.95
N ARG A 81 6.95 4.38 11.75
CA ARG A 81 7.18 5.47 12.72
C ARG A 81 6.60 5.16 14.10
N ARG A 82 5.40 4.57 14.15
CA ARG A 82 4.76 4.17 15.41
C ARG A 82 5.51 3.02 16.08
N ALA A 83 5.96 2.03 15.32
CA ALA A 83 6.75 0.92 15.82
C ALA A 83 8.09 1.39 16.41
N SER A 84 8.80 2.30 15.72
CA SER A 84 10.05 2.90 16.21
C SER A 84 9.85 3.69 17.50
N ARG A 85 8.74 4.44 17.62
CA ARG A 85 8.41 5.18 18.86
C ARG A 85 8.14 4.23 20.03
N ARG A 86 7.38 3.15 19.82
CA ARG A 86 7.11 2.14 20.85
C ARG A 86 8.39 1.43 21.31
N ALA A 87 9.28 1.07 20.38
CA ALA A 87 10.56 0.46 20.71
C ALA A 87 11.43 1.37 21.60
N ARG A 88 11.45 2.68 21.34
CA ARG A 88 12.16 3.66 22.20
C ARG A 88 11.56 3.78 23.59
N MET A 89 10.23 3.75 23.70
CA MET A 89 9.56 3.78 25.01
C MET A 89 9.88 2.53 25.84
N GLN A 90 9.92 1.35 25.21
CA GLN A 90 10.29 0.10 25.88
C GLN A 90 11.77 0.08 26.31
N ALA A 91 12.68 0.62 25.48
CA ALA A 91 14.09 0.73 25.82
C ALA A 91 14.37 1.71 26.98
N GLY A 92 13.54 2.74 27.15
CA GLY A 92 13.61 3.63 28.32
C GLY A 92 13.06 3.02 29.61
N GLN A 93 12.41 1.85 29.52
CA GLN A 93 11.69 1.21 30.62
C GLN A 93 12.38 -0.07 31.11
N THR A 94 13.53 -0.45 30.54
CA THR A 94 14.39 -1.48 31.12
C THR A 94 15.01 -0.96 32.42
N PRO A 95 14.88 -1.67 33.55
CA PRO A 95 15.46 -1.26 34.83
C PRO A 95 16.98 -1.06 34.70
N PRO A 96 17.59 -0.10 35.44
CA PRO A 96 19.03 0.10 35.39
C PRO A 96 19.74 -1.21 35.77
N THR A 97 20.73 -1.60 34.94
CA THR A 97 21.59 -2.76 35.17
C THR A 97 22.22 -2.64 36.56
N ALA A 98 21.94 -3.62 37.44
CA ALA A 98 22.53 -3.66 38.77
C ALA A 98 24.07 -3.63 38.66
N PRO A 99 24.78 -2.84 39.49
CA PRO A 99 26.23 -2.76 39.43
C PRO A 99 26.85 -4.15 39.62
N PRO A 100 27.94 -4.47 38.88
CA PRO A 100 28.60 -5.76 38.98
C PRO A 100 29.07 -6.02 40.42
N PRO A 101 28.99 -7.27 40.92
CA PRO A 101 29.41 -7.60 42.28
C PRO A 101 30.87 -7.23 42.49
N ALA A 102 31.17 -6.51 43.57
CA ALA A 102 32.53 -6.12 43.91
C ALA A 102 33.43 -7.36 43.99
N ALA A 103 34.55 -7.33 43.26
CA ALA A 103 35.50 -8.43 43.23
C ALA A 103 36.01 -8.73 44.65
N PRO A 104 36.10 -10.01 45.05
CA PRO A 104 36.58 -10.37 46.38
C PRO A 104 38.04 -9.93 46.56
N PRO A 105 38.43 -9.49 47.78
CA PRO A 105 39.77 -9.01 48.05
C PRO A 105 40.79 -10.13 47.84
N ALA A 106 41.81 -9.84 47.03
CA ALA A 106 42.95 -10.71 46.85
C ALA A 106 43.74 -10.80 48.17
N THR A 107 43.65 -11.93 48.85
CA THR A 107 44.50 -12.25 49.99
C THR A 107 45.89 -12.61 49.49
N ALA A 108 46.88 -11.83 49.94
CA ALA A 108 48.32 -12.09 49.80
C ALA A 108 48.81 -13.07 50.86
#